data_AF-A0A6A3HQI8-F1
#
_entry.id   AF-A0A6A3HQI8-F1
#
_cell.length_a   1.000
_cell.length_b   1.000
_cell.length_c   1.000
_cell.angle_alpha   90.00
_cell.angle_beta   90.00
_cell.angle_gamma   90.00
#
_symmetry.space_group_name_H-M   'P 1'
#
loop_
_entity.id
_entity.type
_entity.pdbx_description
1 polymer ?
#
loop_
_entity_poly.entity_id
_entity_poly.type
_entity_poly.pdbx_seq_one_letter_code
_entity_poly.pdbx_strand_id
1 'polypeptide(L)'
;MTTPLRPVHDPWMPSPSEIRSRYGNTTPVSRHALYSCNAIVDDDVAKELDFDPATDQRRDYYIGLFHELRFYGNKKHSRKSKVAEWEALCQSWDAFVENFNHDPAGYRERVRSAGERYERFSKRPKILRLHEGAVEAGIPCAVPAGVACAQCQTGAVRLSERDINGYTGIRVPEELKTLREKQLQL
;
A
#
# COMPACT_ATOMS: atom_id res chain seq x y z
N MET A 1 -19.55 19.96 -10.48
CA MET A 1 -19.26 18.61 -9.95
C MET A 1 -17.75 18.49 -9.89
N THR A 2 -17.17 18.70 -8.72
CA THR A 2 -15.73 18.65 -8.50
C THR A 2 -15.36 17.19 -8.24
N THR A 3 -14.71 16.54 -9.20
CA THR A 3 -14.06 15.25 -8.97
C THR A 3 -12.98 15.49 -7.91
N PRO A 4 -12.98 14.79 -6.76
CA PRO A 4 -11.83 14.84 -5.88
C PRO A 4 -10.67 14.22 -6.65
N LEU A 5 -9.70 15.04 -7.07
CA LEU A 5 -8.37 14.55 -7.42
C LEU A 5 -7.84 13.89 -6.14
N ARG A 6 -7.95 12.57 -6.05
CA ARG A 6 -7.36 11.80 -4.96
C ARG A 6 -5.86 12.11 -5.00
N PRO A 7 -5.23 12.52 -3.89
CA PRO A 7 -3.80 12.34 -3.78
C PRO A 7 -3.56 10.85 -3.99
N VAL A 8 -2.75 10.49 -4.98
CA VAL A 8 -2.23 9.13 -5.17
C VAL A 8 -1.30 8.88 -3.99
N HIS A 9 -1.89 8.62 -2.83
CA HIS A 9 -1.17 8.17 -1.68
C HIS A 9 -0.97 6.68 -1.87
N ASP A 10 0.28 6.24 -1.81
CA ASP A 10 0.57 4.83 -1.95
C ASP A 10 -0.28 4.02 -0.96
N PRO A 11 -0.88 2.90 -1.38
CA PRO A 11 -1.80 2.13 -0.53
C PRO A 11 -1.21 1.63 0.79
N TRP A 12 0.13 1.59 0.89
CA TRP A 12 0.87 1.20 2.08
C TRP A 12 1.21 2.37 3.00
N MET A 13 1.23 3.59 2.49
CA MET A 13 1.61 4.74 3.30
C MET A 13 0.49 5.03 4.34
N PRO A 14 0.83 5.29 5.61
CA PRO A 14 -0.12 5.82 6.59
C PRO A 14 -0.42 7.30 6.33
N SER A 15 -1.62 7.76 6.68
CA SER A 15 -1.99 9.16 6.50
C SER A 15 -1.11 10.10 7.35
N PRO A 16 -0.95 11.38 6.94
CA PRO A 16 -0.19 12.34 7.72
C PRO A 16 -0.67 12.50 9.18
N SER A 17 -1.99 12.37 9.42
CA SER A 17 -2.54 12.41 10.79
C SER A 17 -2.16 11.17 11.60
N GLU A 18 -2.17 9.99 11.00
CA GLU A 18 -1.72 8.76 11.67
C GLU A 18 -0.23 8.82 12.00
N ILE A 19 0.60 9.31 11.08
CA ILE A 19 2.04 9.53 11.30
C ILE A 19 2.23 10.46 12.50
N ARG A 20 1.61 11.65 12.49
CA ARG A 20 1.73 12.61 13.60
C ARG A 20 1.26 12.05 14.93
N SER A 21 0.17 11.29 14.96
CA SER A 21 -0.38 10.73 16.20
C SER A 21 0.51 9.66 16.85
N ARG A 22 1.41 9.05 16.08
CA ARG A 22 2.26 7.93 16.53
C ARG A 22 3.75 8.28 16.59
N TYR A 23 4.14 9.39 15.97
CA TYR A 23 5.52 9.83 15.90
C TYR A 23 6.09 10.00 17.32
N GLY A 24 7.28 9.44 17.55
CA GLY A 24 7.96 9.54 18.83
C GLY A 24 7.50 8.53 19.88
N ASN A 25 6.49 7.70 19.61
CA ASN A 25 6.05 6.67 20.54
C ASN A 25 7.20 5.68 20.82
N THR A 26 7.37 5.31 22.08
CA THR A 26 8.35 4.34 22.55
C THR A 26 7.67 3.23 23.32
N THR A 27 8.35 2.09 23.41
CA THR A 27 7.99 1.01 24.35
C THR A 27 9.20 0.71 25.21
N PRO A 28 9.04 0.08 26.39
CA PRO A 28 10.18 -0.28 27.24
C PRO A 28 11.25 -1.16 26.57
N VAL A 29 10.90 -1.81 25.46
CA VAL A 29 11.78 -2.73 24.72
C VAL A 29 12.32 -2.14 23.41
N SER A 30 11.81 -0.99 22.96
CA SER A 30 12.25 -0.36 21.70
C SER A 30 13.39 0.61 21.97
N ARG A 31 14.51 0.45 21.24
CA ARG A 31 15.66 1.37 21.33
C ARG A 31 15.42 2.68 20.59
N HIS A 32 14.69 2.62 19.49
CA HIS A 32 14.37 3.77 18.65
C HIS A 32 12.90 4.17 18.78
N ALA A 33 12.66 5.49 18.82
CA ALA A 33 11.30 6.03 18.81
C ALA A 33 10.63 5.79 17.44
N LEU A 34 9.35 5.43 17.45
CA LEU A 34 8.57 5.12 16.25
C LEU A 34 8.60 6.31 15.27
N TYR A 35 8.90 6.00 14.01
CA TYR A 35 9.02 6.96 12.90
C TYR A 35 10.14 8.01 13.03
N SER A 36 10.96 7.94 14.07
CA SER A 36 12.19 8.74 14.14
C SER A 36 13.25 8.15 13.22
N CYS A 37 13.86 9.01 12.39
CA CYS A 37 14.93 8.62 11.46
C CYS A 37 16.32 9.01 11.98
N ASN A 38 16.45 9.48 13.22
CA ASN A 38 17.70 9.96 13.79
C ASN A 38 18.80 8.90 13.84
N ALA A 39 18.41 7.62 13.97
CA ALA A 39 19.32 6.49 14.01
C ALA A 39 19.51 5.80 12.66
N ILE A 40 18.77 6.19 11.62
CA ILE A 40 18.89 5.60 10.28
C ILE A 40 20.05 6.29 9.56
N VAL A 41 20.93 5.50 8.94
CA VAL A 41 22.02 5.98 8.09
C VAL A 41 21.57 5.93 6.64
N ASP A 42 21.69 7.06 5.94
CA ASP A 42 21.32 7.12 4.52
C ASP A 42 22.28 6.26 3.68
N ASP A 43 21.73 5.35 2.88
CA ASP A 43 22.45 4.63 1.86
C ASP A 43 22.60 5.50 0.60
N ASP A 44 23.32 5.01 -0.40
CA ASP A 44 23.63 5.82 -1.58
C ASP A 44 22.35 6.25 -2.33
N VAL A 45 21.34 5.37 -2.41
CA VAL A 45 20.03 5.69 -2.98
C VAL A 45 19.34 6.82 -2.22
N ALA A 46 19.35 6.80 -0.89
CA ALA A 46 18.72 7.85 -0.09
C ALA A 46 19.49 9.18 -0.18
N LYS A 47 20.82 9.15 -0.25
CA LYS A 47 21.66 10.35 -0.42
C LYS A 47 21.42 11.05 -1.75
N GLU A 48 21.18 10.28 -2.82
CA GLU A 48 20.89 10.82 -4.16
C GLU A 48 19.54 11.56 -4.24
N LEU A 49 18.63 11.35 -3.28
CA LEU A 49 17.32 12.00 -3.26
C LEU A 49 17.36 13.46 -2.75
N ASP A 50 18.49 13.91 -2.19
CA ASP A 50 18.72 15.29 -1.74
C ASP A 50 17.54 15.87 -0.92
N PHE A 51 17.17 15.17 0.15
CA PHE A 51 16.02 15.54 0.97
C PHE A 51 16.16 16.95 1.57
N ASP A 52 15.11 17.75 1.47
CA ASP A 52 15.09 19.07 2.11
C ASP A 52 15.05 18.90 3.64
N PRO A 53 16.10 19.33 4.38
CA PRO A 53 16.17 19.19 5.83
C PRO A 53 15.11 20.01 6.58
N ALA A 54 14.48 20.99 5.93
CA ALA A 54 13.38 21.77 6.50
C ALA A 54 12.03 21.04 6.41
N THR A 55 12.00 19.85 5.79
CA THR A 55 10.78 19.09 5.55
C THR A 55 10.86 17.69 6.15
N ASP A 56 9.70 17.03 6.16
CA ASP A 56 9.58 15.66 6.61
C ASP A 56 9.86 14.63 5.51
N GLN A 57 10.40 15.03 4.34
CA GLN A 57 10.63 14.16 3.18
C GLN A 57 11.45 12.92 3.53
N ARG A 58 12.59 13.10 4.22
CA ARG A 58 13.44 11.98 4.66
C ARG A 58 12.68 11.03 5.58
N ARG A 59 11.85 11.57 6.46
CA ARG A 59 11.05 10.76 7.39
C ARG A 59 10.00 9.96 6.64
N ASP A 60 9.23 10.64 5.80
CA ASP A 60 8.12 10.02 5.07
C ASP A 60 8.65 8.96 4.08
N TYR A 61 9.84 9.17 3.52
CA TYR A 61 10.55 8.18 2.72
C TYR A 61 10.81 6.86 3.48
N TYR A 62 11.41 6.94 4.67
CA TYR A 62 11.70 5.74 5.47
C TYR A 62 10.44 5.09 6.08
N ILE A 63 9.43 5.90 6.41
CA ILE A 63 8.10 5.39 6.76
C ILE A 63 7.54 4.58 5.58
N GLY A 64 7.71 5.07 4.35
CA GLY A 64 7.32 4.40 3.11
C GLY A 64 7.97 3.04 2.96
N LEU A 65 9.30 2.96 2.96
CA LEU A 65 10.02 1.69 2.85
C LEU A 65 9.59 0.67 3.90
N PHE A 66 9.41 1.13 5.14
CA PHE A 66 8.97 0.29 6.25
C PHE A 66 7.56 -0.28 6.03
N HIS A 67 6.60 0.56 5.67
CA HIS A 67 5.22 0.12 5.48
C HIS A 67 5.01 -0.63 4.17
N GLU A 68 5.78 -0.32 3.13
CA GLU A 68 5.76 -1.03 1.85
C GLU A 68 6.08 -2.51 2.04
N LEU A 69 7.18 -2.83 2.74
CA LEU A 69 7.54 -4.22 3.03
C LEU A 69 6.46 -4.92 3.86
N ARG A 70 5.87 -4.23 4.84
CA ARG A 70 4.80 -4.78 5.69
C ARG A 70 3.53 -5.05 4.91
N PHE A 71 3.19 -4.14 4.00
CA PHE A 71 2.03 -4.24 3.13
C PHE A 71 2.13 -5.47 2.22
N TYR A 72 3.26 -5.65 1.52
CA TYR A 72 3.47 -6.81 0.66
C TYR A 72 3.65 -8.11 1.44
N GLY A 73 4.30 -8.04 2.61
CA GLY A 73 4.55 -9.19 3.48
C GLY A 73 3.27 -9.85 4.00
N ASN A 74 2.12 -9.17 3.91
CA ASN A 74 0.79 -9.66 4.27
C ASN A 74 0.79 -10.48 5.56
N LYS A 75 1.58 -10.03 6.55
CA LYS A 75 1.54 -10.58 7.90
C LYS A 75 0.21 -10.14 8.47
N LYS A 76 -0.84 -10.93 8.21
CA LYS A 76 -2.08 -10.86 8.99
C LYS A 76 -1.63 -10.83 10.43
N HIS A 77 -1.98 -9.78 11.16
CA HIS A 77 -1.82 -9.77 12.60
C HIS A 77 -2.39 -11.09 13.08
N SER A 78 -1.51 -11.94 13.64
CA SER A 78 -1.99 -13.15 14.27
C SER A 78 -3.06 -12.69 15.25
N ARG A 79 -4.31 -13.13 15.07
CA ARG A 79 -5.41 -12.82 16.00
C ARG A 79 -5.11 -13.31 17.43
N LYS A 80 -3.98 -13.99 17.64
CA LYS A 80 -3.46 -14.47 18.92
C LYS A 80 -2.29 -13.63 19.48
N SER A 81 -1.93 -12.50 18.88
CA SER A 81 -0.90 -11.62 19.47
C SER A 81 -1.38 -11.07 20.81
N LYS A 82 -0.61 -11.30 21.88
CA LYS A 82 -0.85 -10.69 23.20
C LYS A 82 -0.34 -9.26 23.29
N VAL A 83 0.50 -8.83 22.35
CA VAL A 83 1.09 -7.49 22.28
C VAL A 83 0.12 -6.56 21.55
N ALA A 84 -0.11 -5.36 22.10
CA ALA A 84 -0.98 -4.37 21.47
C ALA A 84 -0.41 -3.99 20.09
N GLU A 85 -1.30 -3.68 19.14
CA GLU A 85 -0.90 -3.41 17.75
C GLU A 85 0.15 -2.28 17.65
N TRP A 86 0.01 -1.23 18.45
CA TRP A 86 0.93 -0.11 18.46
C TRP A 86 2.31 -0.46 19.06
N GLU A 87 2.36 -1.35 20.06
CA GLU A 87 3.62 -1.83 20.64
C GLU A 87 4.38 -2.71 19.64
N ALA A 88 3.66 -3.61 18.97
CA ALA A 88 4.22 -4.44 17.91
C ALA A 88 4.73 -3.59 16.74
N LEU A 89 4.08 -2.45 16.47
CA LEU A 89 4.53 -1.49 15.47
C LEU A 89 5.87 -0.86 15.89
N CYS A 90 6.00 -0.38 17.14
CA CYS A 90 7.25 0.17 17.67
C CYS A 90 8.41 -0.83 17.61
N GLN A 91 8.18 -2.08 18.04
CA GLN A 91 9.19 -3.15 17.96
C GLN A 91 9.60 -3.44 16.52
N SER A 92 8.64 -3.45 15.58
CA SER A 92 8.97 -3.69 14.18
C SER A 92 9.68 -2.53 13.51
N TRP A 93 9.44 -1.29 13.97
CA TRP A 93 10.22 -0.12 13.54
C TRP A 93 11.66 -0.21 14.04
N ASP A 94 11.86 -0.61 15.30
CA ASP A 94 13.19 -0.84 15.89
C ASP A 94 14.01 -1.85 15.06
N ALA A 95 13.38 -2.99 14.75
CA ALA A 95 13.98 -4.00 13.88
C ALA A 95 14.21 -3.49 12.45
N PHE A 96 13.38 -2.59 11.95
CA PHE A 96 13.59 -1.97 10.64
C PHE A 96 14.87 -1.12 10.64
N VAL A 97 15.04 -0.23 11.62
CA VAL A 97 16.23 0.62 11.74
C VAL A 97 17.50 -0.23 11.79
N GLU A 98 17.52 -1.28 12.61
CA GLU A 98 18.67 -2.19 12.74
C GLU A 98 18.97 -2.94 11.46
N ASN A 99 17.95 -3.56 10.84
CA ASN A 99 18.14 -4.33 9.62
C ASN A 99 18.55 -3.46 8.43
N PHE A 100 17.95 -2.27 8.30
CA PHE A 100 18.27 -1.36 7.22
C PHE A 100 19.70 -0.84 7.35
N ASN A 101 20.11 -0.40 8.55
CA ASN A 101 21.49 0.07 8.76
C ASN A 101 22.54 -1.04 8.56
N HIS A 102 22.20 -2.29 8.87
CA HIS A 102 23.11 -3.42 8.67
C HIS A 102 23.26 -3.79 7.19
N ASP A 103 22.17 -3.82 6.43
CA ASP A 103 22.17 -4.17 5.00
C ASP A 103 21.06 -3.42 4.24
N PRO A 104 21.33 -2.16 3.82
CA PRO A 104 20.34 -1.35 3.11
C PRO A 104 19.93 -1.97 1.77
N ALA A 105 20.92 -2.50 1.02
CA ALA A 105 20.71 -3.10 -0.28
C ALA A 105 19.85 -4.36 -0.17
N GLY A 106 20.14 -5.26 0.78
CA GLY A 106 19.34 -6.43 1.02
C GLY A 106 17.93 -6.11 1.53
N TYR A 107 17.76 -5.04 2.32
CA TYR A 107 16.42 -4.58 2.70
C TYR A 107 15.60 -4.15 1.48
N ARG A 108 16.19 -3.34 0.58
CA ARG A 108 15.54 -2.91 -0.68
C ARG A 108 15.19 -4.10 -1.57
N GLU A 109 16.09 -5.07 -1.67
CA GLU A 109 15.83 -6.30 -2.43
C GLU A 109 14.63 -7.05 -1.86
N ARG A 110 14.51 -7.14 -0.54
CA ARG A 110 13.36 -7.76 0.12
C ARG A 110 12.06 -7.01 -0.16
N VAL A 111 12.07 -5.69 -0.21
CA VAL A 111 10.91 -4.86 -0.60
C VAL A 111 10.51 -5.21 -2.03
N ARG A 112 11.45 -5.14 -2.98
CA ARG A 112 11.23 -5.46 -4.39
C ARG A 112 10.67 -6.87 -4.58
N SER A 113 11.37 -7.88 -4.06
CA SER A 113 10.95 -9.29 -4.11
C SER A 113 9.58 -9.51 -3.48
N ALA A 114 9.24 -8.80 -2.39
CA ALA A 114 7.91 -8.88 -1.80
C ALA A 114 6.84 -8.25 -2.70
N GLY A 115 7.13 -7.11 -3.32
CA GLY A 115 6.27 -6.45 -4.30
C GLY A 115 5.99 -7.34 -5.52
N GLU A 116 7.03 -7.94 -6.12
CA GLU A 116 6.87 -8.86 -7.25
C GLU A 116 5.97 -10.05 -6.90
N ARG A 117 6.15 -10.65 -5.73
CA ARG A 117 5.27 -11.74 -5.24
C ARG A 117 3.85 -11.24 -5.01
N TYR A 118 3.68 -10.05 -4.44
CA TYR A 118 2.36 -9.44 -4.23
C TYR A 118 1.65 -9.25 -5.57
N GLU A 119 2.31 -8.68 -6.57
CA GLU A 119 1.75 -8.49 -7.90
C GLU A 119 1.38 -9.80 -8.60
N ARG A 120 2.22 -10.84 -8.45
CA ARG A 120 1.99 -12.14 -9.05
C ARG A 120 0.82 -12.90 -8.41
N PHE A 121 0.83 -12.99 -7.08
CA PHE A 121 -0.02 -13.93 -6.35
C PHE A 121 -1.24 -13.30 -5.67
N SER A 122 -1.21 -12.01 -5.34
CA SER A 122 -2.35 -11.35 -4.70
C SER A 122 -3.46 -11.04 -5.70
N LYS A 123 -4.73 -11.18 -5.27
CA LYS A 123 -5.89 -10.67 -6.02
C LYS A 123 -6.07 -9.15 -5.85
N ARG A 124 -5.54 -8.57 -4.76
CA ARG A 124 -5.71 -7.13 -4.43
C ARG A 124 -5.21 -6.15 -5.50
N PRO A 125 -3.98 -6.26 -6.03
CA PRO A 125 -3.51 -5.29 -7.04
C PRO A 125 -4.32 -5.37 -8.32
N LYS A 126 -4.74 -6.59 -8.69
CA LYS A 126 -5.57 -6.80 -9.88
C LYS A 126 -6.99 -6.22 -9.72
N ILE A 127 -7.58 -6.33 -8.53
CA ILE A 127 -8.86 -5.66 -8.17
C ILE A 127 -8.70 -4.14 -8.21
N LEU A 128 -7.58 -3.61 -7.73
CA LEU A 128 -7.30 -2.17 -7.74
C LEU A 128 -7.22 -1.65 -9.18
N ARG A 129 -6.46 -2.33 -10.06
CA ARG A 129 -6.37 -1.98 -11.48
C ARG A 129 -7.71 -2.04 -12.21
N LEU A 130 -8.59 -2.99 -11.88
CA LEU A 130 -9.95 -3.03 -12.41
C LEU A 130 -10.79 -1.82 -11.99
N HIS A 131 -10.62 -1.36 -10.75
CA HIS A 131 -11.31 -0.16 -10.27
C HIS A 131 -10.75 1.09 -10.94
N GLU A 132 -9.43 1.25 -10.97
CA GLU A 132 -8.74 2.42 -11.52
C GLU A 132 -9.01 2.56 -13.03
N GLY A 133 -8.85 1.50 -13.81
CA GLY A 133 -9.13 1.56 -15.24
C GLY A 133 -10.62 1.79 -15.56
N ALA A 134 -11.54 1.38 -14.68
CA ALA A 134 -12.96 1.71 -14.83
C ALA A 134 -13.22 3.19 -14.54
N VAL A 135 -12.61 3.74 -13.49
CA VAL A 135 -12.67 5.17 -13.15
C VAL A 135 -12.07 6.01 -14.28
N GLU A 136 -10.93 5.61 -14.83
CA GLU A 136 -10.27 6.28 -15.96
C GLU A 136 -11.14 6.26 -17.23
N ALA A 137 -11.79 5.13 -17.51
CA ALA A 137 -12.73 5.01 -18.62
C ALA A 137 -14.08 5.72 -18.38
N GLY A 138 -14.29 6.32 -17.20
CA GLY A 138 -15.54 7.01 -16.86
C GLY A 138 -16.75 6.07 -16.70
N ILE A 139 -16.51 4.79 -16.39
CA ILE A 139 -17.56 3.77 -16.26
C ILE A 139 -17.67 3.27 -14.80
N PRO A 140 -18.81 2.65 -14.43
CA PRO A 140 -18.94 1.99 -13.14
C PRO A 140 -17.84 0.95 -12.90
N CYS A 141 -17.53 0.67 -11.63
CA CYS A 141 -16.45 -0.24 -11.26
C CYS A 141 -16.59 -1.63 -11.93
N ALA A 142 -15.52 -2.10 -12.56
CA ALA A 142 -15.50 -3.38 -13.27
C ALA A 142 -15.24 -4.61 -12.37
N VAL A 143 -15.04 -4.42 -11.06
CA VAL A 143 -14.82 -5.51 -10.10
C VAL A 143 -16.10 -6.35 -9.98
N PRO A 144 -16.03 -7.70 -10.12
CA PRO A 144 -17.20 -8.57 -10.07
C PRO A 144 -18.08 -8.41 -8.82
N ALA A 145 -19.38 -8.65 -8.98
CA ALA A 145 -20.31 -8.74 -7.86
C ALA A 145 -19.90 -9.89 -6.93
N GLY A 146 -19.80 -9.63 -5.63
CA GLY A 146 -19.30 -10.59 -4.64
C GLY A 146 -17.80 -10.48 -4.30
N VAL A 147 -17.01 -9.76 -5.11
CA VAL A 147 -15.61 -9.44 -4.78
C VAL A 147 -15.55 -8.08 -4.07
N ALA A 148 -14.95 -8.03 -2.88
CA ALA A 148 -14.80 -6.76 -2.16
C ALA A 148 -13.84 -5.82 -2.92
N CYS A 149 -14.28 -4.58 -3.16
CA CYS A 149 -13.44 -3.51 -3.70
C CYS A 149 -13.37 -2.40 -2.64
N ALA A 150 -12.19 -2.21 -2.04
CA ALA A 150 -11.98 -1.23 -0.97
C ALA A 150 -12.09 0.23 -1.45
N GLN A 151 -12.00 0.47 -2.76
CA GLN A 151 -12.09 1.81 -3.36
C GLN A 151 -13.52 2.22 -3.74
N CYS A 152 -14.46 1.27 -3.74
CA CYS A 152 -15.86 1.58 -3.96
C CYS A 152 -16.50 2.10 -2.67
N GLN A 153 -17.30 3.15 -2.77
CA GLN A 153 -18.21 3.51 -1.70
C GLN A 153 -19.22 2.38 -1.45
N THR A 154 -19.66 2.23 -0.21
CA THR A 154 -20.70 1.27 0.15
C THR A 154 -21.97 1.54 -0.68
N GLY A 155 -22.46 0.51 -1.37
CA GLY A 155 -23.63 0.63 -2.26
C GLY A 155 -23.34 1.19 -3.66
N ALA A 156 -22.07 1.46 -4.01
CA ALA A 156 -21.72 1.91 -5.35
C ALA A 156 -22.13 0.87 -6.42
N VAL A 157 -22.75 1.36 -7.50
CA VAL A 157 -23.13 0.55 -8.67
C VAL A 157 -21.86 0.02 -9.35
N ARG A 158 -21.89 -1.26 -9.74
CA ARG A 158 -20.80 -1.93 -10.44
C ARG A 158 -21.31 -2.53 -11.74
N LEU A 159 -20.40 -2.74 -12.69
CA LEU A 159 -20.72 -3.38 -13.96
C LEU A 159 -21.17 -4.82 -13.72
N SER A 160 -22.38 -5.11 -14.17
CA SER A 160 -22.93 -6.46 -14.28
C SER A 160 -22.21 -7.23 -15.39
N GLU A 161 -22.37 -8.56 -15.40
CA GLU A 161 -21.91 -9.39 -16.53
C GLU A 161 -22.53 -8.96 -17.87
N ARG A 162 -23.77 -8.44 -17.84
CA ARG A 162 -24.44 -7.95 -19.05
C ARG A 162 -23.77 -6.70 -19.61
N ASP A 163 -23.28 -5.82 -18.73
CA ASP A 163 -22.56 -4.61 -19.12
C ASP A 163 -21.21 -4.95 -19.74
N ILE A 164 -20.47 -5.90 -19.15
CA ILE A 164 -19.19 -6.39 -19.69
C ILE A 164 -19.35 -7.01 -21.07
N ASN A 165 -20.42 -7.78 -21.27
CA ASN A 165 -20.73 -8.43 -22.54
C ASN A 165 -21.38 -7.50 -23.58
N GLY A 166 -21.57 -6.21 -23.26
CA GLY A 166 -22.07 -5.19 -24.20
C GLY A 166 -23.58 -5.18 -24.42
N TYR A 167 -24.36 -5.88 -23.60
CA TYR A 167 -25.82 -5.98 -23.76
C TYR A 167 -26.60 -4.73 -23.30
N THR A 168 -25.93 -3.75 -22.70
CA THR A 168 -26.55 -2.54 -22.11
C THR A 168 -26.08 -1.24 -22.76
N GLY A 169 -25.26 -1.32 -23.83
CA GLY A 169 -24.73 -0.16 -24.55
C GLY A 169 -23.51 0.51 -23.89
N ILE A 170 -23.09 0.05 -22.71
CA ILE A 170 -21.85 0.49 -22.07
C ILE A 170 -20.65 -0.07 -22.84
N ARG A 171 -19.74 0.81 -23.28
CA ARG A 171 -18.48 0.42 -23.90
C ARG A 171 -17.42 0.19 -22.83
N VAL A 172 -17.04 -1.07 -22.64
CA VAL A 172 -15.98 -1.47 -21.71
C VAL A 172 -14.68 -1.69 -22.50
N PRO A 173 -13.57 -1.04 -22.14
CA PRO A 173 -12.26 -1.28 -22.76
C PRO A 173 -11.85 -2.75 -22.72
N GLU A 174 -11.21 -3.24 -23.79
CA GLU A 174 -10.88 -4.66 -23.94
C GLU A 174 -9.82 -5.12 -22.92
N GLU A 175 -8.94 -4.20 -22.54
CA GLU A 175 -7.93 -4.40 -21.49
C GLU A 175 -8.60 -4.71 -20.14
N LEU A 176 -9.70 -4.02 -19.83
CA LEU A 176 -10.48 -4.25 -18.61
C LEU A 176 -11.21 -5.59 -18.64
N LYS A 177 -11.76 -5.99 -19.79
CA LYS A 177 -12.37 -7.33 -19.95
C LYS A 177 -11.34 -8.43 -19.74
N THR A 178 -10.20 -8.32 -20.42
CA THR A 178 -9.08 -9.26 -20.28
C THR A 178 -8.58 -9.35 -18.84
N LEU A 179 -8.44 -8.20 -18.16
CA LEU A 179 -8.01 -8.17 -16.76
C LEU A 179 -9.03 -8.82 -15.82
N ARG A 180 -10.34 -8.62 -16.08
CA ARG A 180 -11.44 -9.21 -15.32
C ARG A 180 -11.49 -10.72 -15.49
N GLU A 181 -11.34 -11.23 -16.72
CA GLU A 181 -11.26 -12.67 -16.98
C GLU A 181 -10.08 -13.32 -16.25
N LYS A 182 -8.90 -12.70 -16.31
CA LYS A 182 -7.72 -13.14 -15.56
C LYS A 182 -7.91 -13.17 -14.04
N GLN A 183 -8.90 -12.42 -13.49
CA GLN A 183 -9.26 -12.53 -12.07
C GLN A 183 -10.16 -13.71 -11.75
N LEU A 184 -11.01 -14.11 -12.70
CA LEU A 184 -12.01 -15.15 -12.51
C LEU A 184 -11.43 -16.58 -12.68
N GLN A 185 -10.22 -16.72 -13.22
CA GLN A 185 -9.54 -18.01 -13.42
C GLN A 185 -8.74 -18.52 -12.19
N LEU A 186 -8.95 -17.95 -11.00
CA LEU A 186 -8.37 -18.36 -9.70
C LEU A 186 -9.41 -18.28 -8.59
#